data_AF-A0A3C0MZ38-F1
#
_entry.id   AF-A0A3C0MZ38-F1
#
_cell.length_a   1.000
_cell.length_b   1.000
_cell.length_c   1.000
_cell.angle_alpha   90.00
_cell.angle_beta   90.00
_cell.angle_gamma   90.00
#
_symmetry.space_group_name_H-M   'P 1'
#
loop_
_entity.id
_entity.type
_entity.pdbx_description
1 polymer ?
#
loop_
_entity_poly.entity_id
_entity_poly.type
_entity_poly.pdbx_seq_one_letter_code
_entity_poly.pdbx_strand_id
1 'polypeptide(L)'
;MMNELVPLVAEICAKDKMLGDLSRECLWCAENKQYMAALACLFILVEQAMKMAMDVTERHFAILLESAKENGIIGLKEYGVIDQMREIRNKLFHENHYEGAMEKDGLIWQFSEDETKELLFNELSSPCFNVVFNLLNNRRMS
;
A
#
# COMPACT_ATOMS: atom_id res chain seq x y z
N MET A 1 -13.56 -8.99 4.96
CA MET A 1 -12.47 -8.04 4.66
C MET A 1 -12.76 -7.20 3.42
N MET A 2 -12.94 -7.77 2.21
CA MET A 2 -13.21 -6.96 1.00
C MET A 2 -14.47 -6.08 1.08
N ASN A 3 -15.56 -6.56 1.69
CA ASN A 3 -16.79 -5.76 1.86
C ASN A 3 -16.60 -4.45 2.65
N GLU A 4 -15.56 -4.38 3.50
CA GLU A 4 -15.27 -3.17 4.29
C GLU A 4 -14.43 -2.16 3.50
N LEU A 5 -13.74 -2.59 2.43
CA LEU A 5 -12.92 -1.74 1.58
C LEU A 5 -13.74 -1.05 0.48
N VAL A 6 -14.87 -1.64 0.07
CA VAL A 6 -15.72 -1.11 -1.02
C VAL A 6 -16.15 0.35 -0.77
N PRO A 7 -16.64 0.74 0.42
CA PRO A 7 -16.99 2.14 0.67
C PRO A 7 -15.78 3.07 0.56
N LEU A 8 -14.63 2.65 1.12
CA LEU A 8 -13.41 3.46 1.13
C LEU A 8 -12.86 3.67 -0.29
N VAL A 9 -12.88 2.63 -1.13
CA VAL A 9 -12.49 2.73 -2.55
C VAL A 9 -13.43 3.67 -3.31
N ALA A 10 -14.75 3.61 -3.05
CA ALA A 10 -15.69 4.52 -3.67
C ALA A 10 -15.39 5.99 -3.30
N GLU A 11 -15.01 6.25 -2.05
CA GLU A 11 -14.61 7.59 -1.61
C GLU A 11 -13.31 8.07 -2.26
N ILE A 12 -12.31 7.21 -2.42
CA ILE A 12 -11.08 7.51 -3.15
C ILE A 12 -11.42 7.85 -4.62
N CYS A 13 -12.24 7.03 -5.29
CA CYS A 13 -12.69 7.28 -6.66
C CYS A 13 -13.40 8.62 -6.83
N ALA A 14 -14.17 9.06 -5.84
CA ALA A 14 -14.86 10.34 -5.89
C ALA A 14 -13.91 11.55 -5.73
N LYS A 15 -12.72 11.35 -5.16
CA LYS A 15 -11.74 12.41 -4.87
C LYS A 15 -10.64 12.50 -5.93
N ASP A 16 -10.16 11.37 -6.42
CA ASP A 16 -9.10 11.31 -7.42
C ASP A 16 -9.32 10.12 -8.36
N LYS A 17 -9.35 10.40 -9.67
CA LYS A 17 -9.61 9.37 -10.68
C LYS A 17 -8.48 8.35 -10.77
N MET A 18 -7.22 8.79 -10.78
CA MET A 18 -6.08 7.90 -10.96
C MET A 18 -5.92 6.96 -9.77
N LEU A 19 -5.95 7.51 -8.55
CA LEU A 19 -5.88 6.70 -7.33
C LEU A 19 -7.12 5.82 -7.17
N GLY A 20 -8.29 6.29 -7.61
CA GLY A 20 -9.51 5.52 -7.69
C GLY A 20 -9.42 4.32 -8.63
N ASP A 21 -8.85 4.51 -9.82
CA ASP A 21 -8.65 3.44 -10.80
C ASP A 21 -7.69 2.37 -10.27
N LEU A 22 -6.56 2.78 -9.69
CA LEU A 22 -5.62 1.88 -9.02
C LEU A 22 -6.26 1.13 -7.84
N SER A 23 -7.11 1.79 -7.06
CA SER A 23 -7.82 1.18 -5.93
C SER A 23 -8.79 0.08 -6.38
N ARG A 24 -9.52 0.32 -7.48
CA ARG A 24 -10.43 -0.67 -8.05
C ARG A 24 -9.68 -1.86 -8.64
N GLU A 25 -8.60 -1.61 -9.38
CA GLU A 25 -7.76 -2.67 -9.95
C GLU A 25 -7.15 -3.55 -8.86
N CYS A 26 -6.72 -2.94 -7.75
CA CYS A 26 -6.20 -3.64 -6.58
C CYS A 26 -7.24 -4.62 -6.00
N LEU A 27 -8.49 -4.18 -5.81
CA LEU A 27 -9.57 -5.05 -5.32
C LEU A 27 -9.94 -6.13 -6.34
N TRP A 28 -10.04 -5.78 -7.62
CA TRP A 28 -10.36 -6.74 -8.67
C TRP A 28 -9.33 -7.86 -8.75
N CYS A 29 -8.04 -7.53 -8.67
CA CYS A 29 -6.97 -8.54 -8.62
C CYS A 29 -7.16 -9.50 -7.42
N ALA A 30 -7.44 -8.95 -6.23
CA ALA A 30 -7.63 -9.76 -5.02
C ALA A 30 -8.86 -10.67 -5.11
N GLU A 31 -9.99 -10.16 -5.63
CA GLU A 31 -11.22 -10.96 -5.86
C GLU A 31 -10.99 -12.13 -6.81
N ASN A 32 -10.06 -11.96 -7.77
CA ASN A 32 -9.66 -12.99 -8.72
C ASN A 32 -8.44 -13.81 -8.26
N LYS A 33 -8.06 -13.71 -6.97
CA LYS A 33 -6.93 -14.42 -6.35
C LYS A 33 -5.56 -14.12 -6.96
N GLN A 34 -5.42 -12.99 -7.65
CA GLN A 34 -4.17 -12.52 -8.23
C GLN A 34 -3.40 -11.66 -7.22
N TYR A 35 -3.05 -12.23 -6.07
CA TYR A 35 -2.54 -11.46 -4.92
C TYR A 35 -1.20 -10.76 -5.18
N MET A 36 -0.33 -11.31 -6.04
CA MET A 36 0.90 -10.62 -6.43
C MET A 36 0.60 -9.31 -7.18
N ALA A 37 -0.35 -9.35 -8.11
CA ALA A 37 -0.79 -8.16 -8.83
C ALA A 37 -1.52 -7.18 -7.89
N ALA A 38 -2.37 -7.69 -7.01
CA ALA A 38 -3.05 -6.87 -6.00
C ALA A 38 -2.07 -6.14 -5.09
N LEU A 39 -1.03 -6.82 -4.60
CA LEU A 39 0.05 -6.21 -3.80
C LEU A 39 0.83 -5.16 -4.60
N ALA A 40 1.16 -5.44 -5.87
CA ALA A 40 1.81 -4.46 -6.74
C ALA A 40 0.95 -3.20 -6.91
N CYS A 41 -0.35 -3.35 -7.17
CA CYS A 41 -1.31 -2.25 -7.26
C CYS A 41 -1.38 -1.47 -5.93
N LEU A 42 -1.43 -2.16 -4.80
CA LEU A 42 -1.46 -1.52 -3.47
C LEU A 42 -0.21 -0.67 -3.21
N PHE A 43 0.97 -1.18 -3.57
CA PHE A 43 2.24 -0.47 -3.39
C PHE A 43 2.33 0.76 -4.29
N ILE A 44 1.94 0.63 -5.57
CA ILE A 44 1.89 1.76 -6.50
C ILE A 44 0.89 2.79 -6.00
N LEU A 45 -0.29 2.37 -5.54
CA LEU A 45 -1.33 3.26 -5.03
C LEU A 45 -0.83 4.14 -3.87
N VAL A 46 -0.20 3.54 -2.85
CA VAL A 46 0.37 4.29 -1.71
C VAL A 46 1.51 5.20 -2.17
N GLU A 47 2.40 4.71 -3.03
CA GLU A 47 3.51 5.51 -3.55
C GLU A 47 3.04 6.74 -4.32
N GLN A 48 2.04 6.59 -5.20
CA GLN A 48 1.47 7.71 -5.95
C GLN A 48 0.72 8.68 -5.04
N ALA A 49 -0.06 8.19 -4.08
CA ALA A 49 -0.75 9.06 -3.11
C ALA A 49 0.25 9.93 -2.32
N MET A 50 1.37 9.35 -1.89
CA MET A 50 2.44 10.06 -1.20
C MET A 50 3.14 11.10 -2.08
N LYS A 51 3.52 10.72 -3.30
CA LYS A 51 4.13 11.62 -4.30
C LYS A 51 3.24 12.82 -4.59
N MET A 52 1.95 12.57 -4.76
CA MET A 52 0.93 13.60 -4.91
C MET A 52 0.86 14.47 -3.65
N ALA A 53 0.68 13.91 -2.46
CA ALA A 53 0.58 14.69 -1.22
C ALA A 53 1.79 15.61 -0.98
N MET A 54 2.97 15.21 -1.45
CA MET A 54 4.20 15.98 -1.35
C MET A 54 4.52 16.89 -2.55
N ASP A 55 3.72 16.85 -3.61
CA ASP A 55 3.97 17.54 -4.88
C ASP A 55 5.37 17.25 -5.47
N VAL A 56 5.74 15.97 -5.51
CA VAL A 56 7.03 15.51 -6.06
C VAL A 56 6.83 14.33 -7.00
N THR A 57 7.60 14.32 -8.10
CA THR A 57 7.51 13.27 -9.14
C THR A 57 8.66 12.27 -9.08
N GLU A 58 9.87 12.73 -8.75
CA GLU A 58 11.10 11.92 -8.81
C GLU A 58 11.88 11.99 -7.50
N ARG A 59 11.48 11.15 -6.53
CA ARG A 59 12.27 10.89 -5.32
C ARG A 59 12.24 9.41 -4.97
N HIS A 60 13.35 8.93 -4.43
CA HIS A 60 13.43 7.59 -3.86
C HIS A 60 12.42 7.43 -2.72
N PHE A 61 11.66 6.33 -2.71
CA PHE A 61 10.50 6.17 -1.83
C PHE A 61 10.85 6.24 -0.34
N ALA A 62 12.02 5.73 0.09
CA ALA A 62 12.44 5.86 1.49
C ALA A 62 12.68 7.32 1.91
N ILE A 63 13.25 8.14 1.02
CA ILE A 63 13.49 9.56 1.30
C ILE A 63 12.15 10.31 1.34
N LEU A 64 11.24 9.95 0.43
CA LEU A 64 9.88 10.49 0.40
C LEU A 64 9.14 10.22 1.72
N LEU A 65 9.23 9.00 2.23
CA LEU A 65 8.56 8.59 3.45
C LEU A 65 9.05 9.37 4.68
N GLU A 66 10.36 9.51 4.85
CA GLU A 66 10.93 10.30 5.96
C GLU A 66 10.54 11.77 5.85
N SER A 67 10.68 12.35 4.65
CA SER A 67 10.27 13.74 4.41
C SER A 67 8.78 13.97 4.70
N ALA A 68 7.89 13.04 4.35
CA ALA A 68 6.47 13.19 4.62
C ALA A 68 6.16 13.22 6.12
N LYS A 69 6.87 12.40 6.92
CA LYS A 69 6.75 12.40 8.37
C LYS A 69 7.32 13.67 9.00
N GLU A 70 8.51 14.09 8.58
CA GLU A 70 9.16 15.31 9.08
C GLU A 70 8.32 16.57 8.80
N ASN A 71 7.67 16.62 7.64
CA ASN A 71 6.79 17.73 7.25
C ASN A 71 5.36 17.60 7.79
N GLY A 72 5.05 16.58 8.59
CA GLY A 72 3.73 16.40 9.19
C GLY A 72 2.60 16.04 8.20
N ILE A 73 2.94 15.59 7.00
CA ILE A 73 1.97 15.14 5.98
C ILE A 73 1.34 13.81 6.42
N ILE A 74 2.12 12.97 7.08
CA ILE A 74 1.69 11.72 7.71
C ILE A 74 2.07 11.67 9.18
N GLY A 75 1.23 11.01 9.99
CA GLY A 75 1.52 10.73 11.39
C GLY A 75 2.37 9.47 11.60
N LEU A 76 2.80 9.23 12.85
CA LEU A 76 3.64 8.07 13.21
C LEU A 76 2.97 6.72 12.88
N LYS A 77 1.65 6.63 13.02
CA LYS A 77 0.89 5.42 12.68
C LYS A 77 0.96 5.12 11.19
N GLU A 78 0.74 6.13 10.35
CA GLU A 78 0.76 6.01 8.89
C GLU A 78 2.17 5.70 8.40
N TYR A 79 3.17 6.36 9.00
CA TYR A 79 4.58 6.06 8.75
C TYR A 79 4.89 4.57 8.99
N GLY A 80 4.48 4.01 10.12
CA GLY A 80 4.73 2.59 10.44
C GLY A 80 4.10 1.64 9.42
N VAL A 81 2.88 1.94 8.96
CA VAL A 81 2.20 1.14 7.91
C VAL A 81 2.97 1.21 6.58
N ILE A 82 3.37 2.41 6.15
CA ILE A 82 4.05 2.60 4.87
C ILE A 82 5.46 1.99 4.90
N ASP A 83 6.17 2.08 6.03
CA ASP A 83 7.50 1.50 6.17
C ASP A 83 7.45 -0.03 6.15
N GLN A 84 6.50 -0.64 6.87
CA GLN A 84 6.25 -2.08 6.80
C GLN A 84 5.94 -2.52 5.35
N MET A 85 5.08 -1.79 4.66
CA MET A 85 4.75 -2.03 3.25
C MET A 85 6.00 -1.96 2.36
N ARG A 86 6.89 -0.97 2.59
CA ARG A 86 8.15 -0.80 1.85
C ARG A 86 9.09 -1.98 2.05
N GLU A 87 9.25 -2.46 3.28
CA GLU A 87 10.10 -3.63 3.56
C GLU A 87 9.58 -4.89 2.86
N ILE A 88 8.27 -5.12 2.91
CA ILE A 88 7.63 -6.26 2.27
C ILE A 88 7.76 -6.16 0.74
N ARG A 89 7.54 -4.98 0.16
CA ARG A 89 7.77 -4.74 -1.27
C ARG A 89 9.19 -5.10 -1.68
N ASN A 90 10.19 -4.66 -0.92
CA ASN A 90 11.59 -4.94 -1.25
C ASN A 90 11.88 -6.44 -1.26
N LYS A 91 11.38 -7.17 -0.27
CA LYS A 91 11.52 -8.62 -0.21
C LYS A 91 10.78 -9.34 -1.35
N LEU A 92 9.58 -8.87 -1.70
CA LEU A 92 8.74 -9.49 -2.74
C LEU A 92 9.23 -9.23 -4.17
N PHE A 93 9.72 -8.02 -4.46
CA PHE A 93 9.96 -7.55 -5.83
C PHE A 93 11.42 -7.28 -6.17
N HIS A 94 12.29 -7.16 -5.17
CA HIS A 94 13.68 -6.72 -5.37
C HIS A 94 14.73 -7.71 -4.85
N GLU A 95 14.37 -8.59 -3.92
CA GLU A 95 15.20 -9.71 -3.48
C GLU A 95 14.87 -10.98 -4.29
N ASN A 96 15.71 -12.02 -4.22
CA ASN A 96 15.41 -13.33 -4.83
C ASN A 96 14.12 -13.88 -4.21
N HIS A 97 12.97 -13.58 -4.83
CA HIS A 97 11.63 -13.90 -4.33
C HIS A 97 11.45 -15.38 -3.99
N TYR A 98 12.21 -16.26 -4.66
CA TYR A 98 12.20 -17.71 -4.44
C TYR A 98 12.91 -18.15 -3.14
N GLU A 99 13.75 -17.30 -2.54
CA GLU A 99 14.54 -17.59 -1.35
C GLU A 99 14.11 -16.78 -0.12
N GLY A 100 13.19 -15.82 -0.31
CA GLY A 100 12.72 -14.92 0.74
C GLY A 100 11.52 -15.48 1.51
N ALA A 101 11.51 -15.27 2.82
CA ALA A 101 10.40 -15.63 3.69
C ALA A 101 10.16 -14.56 4.77
N MET A 102 8.98 -14.62 5.41
CA MET A 102 8.69 -13.91 6.64
C MET A 102 8.38 -14.88 7.78
N GLU A 103 8.80 -14.54 8.99
CA GLU A 103 8.36 -15.26 10.19
C GLU A 103 7.15 -14.54 10.80
N LYS A 104 6.09 -15.29 11.06
CA LYS A 104 4.90 -14.79 11.75
C LYS A 104 4.30 -15.86 12.63
N ASP A 105 4.04 -15.51 13.89
CA ASP A 105 3.50 -16.43 14.90
C ASP A 105 4.30 -17.74 15.05
N GLY A 106 5.62 -17.64 14.86
CA GLY A 106 6.56 -18.78 14.89
C GLY A 106 6.53 -19.67 13.65
N LEU A 107 5.82 -19.27 12.60
CA LEU A 107 5.75 -19.96 11.31
C LEU A 107 6.53 -19.18 10.23
N ILE A 108 7.20 -19.92 9.35
CA ILE A 108 7.89 -19.36 8.19
C ILE A 108 6.94 -19.41 6.99
N TRP A 109 6.68 -18.25 6.41
CA TRP A 109 5.83 -18.06 5.23
C TRP A 109 6.69 -17.68 4.05
N GLN A 110 6.75 -18.54 3.03
CA GLN A 110 7.60 -18.29 1.85
C GLN A 110 6.92 -17.29 0.92
N PHE A 111 7.64 -16.28 0.47
CA PHE A 111 7.08 -15.27 -0.45
C PHE A 111 6.73 -15.84 -1.83
N SER A 112 7.23 -17.04 -2.16
CA SER A 112 6.86 -17.79 -3.35
C SER A 112 5.45 -18.37 -3.29
N GLU A 113 4.91 -18.64 -2.10
CA GLU A 113 3.59 -19.25 -1.88
C GLU A 113 2.45 -18.24 -2.05
N ASP A 114 1.33 -18.67 -2.60
CA ASP A 114 0.19 -17.77 -2.86
C ASP A 114 -0.55 -17.42 -1.58
N GLU A 115 -0.57 -18.33 -0.61
CA GLU A 115 -1.12 -18.15 0.72
C GLU A 115 -0.39 -17.03 1.47
N THR A 116 0.93 -16.92 1.32
CA THR A 116 1.72 -15.82 1.89
C THR A 116 1.30 -14.48 1.29
N LYS A 117 1.07 -14.44 -0.03
CA LYS A 117 0.65 -13.20 -0.73
C LYS A 117 -0.77 -12.81 -0.33
N GLU A 118 -1.66 -13.78 -0.18
CA GLU A 118 -3.01 -13.57 0.33
C GLU A 118 -3.00 -13.02 1.76
N LEU A 119 -2.21 -13.64 2.66
CA LEU A 119 -2.02 -13.21 4.04
C LEU A 119 -1.54 -11.74 4.08
N LEU A 120 -0.48 -11.43 3.35
CA LEU A 120 0.08 -10.09 3.26
C LEU A 120 -0.93 -9.07 2.74
N PHE A 121 -1.67 -9.40 1.68
CA PHE A 121 -2.69 -8.50 1.14
C PHE A 121 -3.78 -8.19 2.16
N ASN A 122 -4.27 -9.22 2.83
CA ASN A 122 -5.30 -9.09 3.86
C ASN A 122 -4.82 -8.21 5.03
N GLU A 123 -3.55 -8.31 5.43
CA GLU A 123 -3.00 -7.50 6.51
C GLU A 123 -2.76 -6.04 6.12
N LEU A 124 -2.27 -5.80 4.90
CA LEU A 124 -1.82 -4.48 4.47
C LEU A 124 -2.93 -3.63 3.84
N SER A 125 -3.90 -4.26 3.19
CA SER A 125 -4.89 -3.57 2.34
C SER A 125 -5.64 -2.47 3.09
N SER A 126 -6.34 -2.80 4.19
CA SER A 126 -7.13 -1.83 4.95
C SER A 126 -6.28 -0.67 5.50
N PRO A 127 -5.15 -0.91 6.20
CA PRO A 127 -4.25 0.17 6.62
C PRO A 127 -3.81 1.06 5.45
N CYS A 128 -3.38 0.48 4.32
CA CYS A 128 -2.90 1.23 3.16
C CYS A 128 -4.00 2.07 2.50
N PHE A 129 -5.21 1.53 2.31
CA PHE A 129 -6.33 2.32 1.78
C PHE A 129 -6.70 3.49 2.70
N ASN A 130 -6.62 3.29 4.02
CA ASN A 130 -6.85 4.37 4.98
C ASN A 130 -5.78 5.47 4.87
N VAL A 131 -4.49 5.10 4.71
CA VAL A 131 -3.42 6.08 4.45
C VAL A 131 -3.75 6.91 3.21
N VAL A 132 -4.10 6.27 2.09
CA VAL A 132 -4.42 6.94 0.83
C VAL A 132 -5.59 7.92 0.99
N PHE A 133 -6.64 7.47 1.67
CA PHE A 133 -7.81 8.30 1.94
C PHE A 133 -7.47 9.53 2.80
N ASN A 134 -6.67 9.35 3.85
CA ASN A 134 -6.25 10.45 4.73
C ASN A 134 -5.41 11.48 3.97
N LEU A 135 -4.45 11.04 3.15
CA LEU A 135 -3.62 11.91 2.31
C LEU A 135 -4.48 12.77 1.36
N LEU A 136 -5.52 12.18 0.76
CA LEU A 136 -6.46 12.90 -0.10
C LEU A 136 -7.31 13.93 0.66
N ASN A 137 -7.61 13.70 1.94
CA ASN A 137 -8.36 14.64 2.77
C ASN A 137 -7.50 15.80 3.27
N ASN A 138 -6.25 15.53 3.63
CA ASN A 138 -5.32 16.55 4.13
C ASN A 138 -4.97 17.59 3.05
N ARG A 139 -4.99 17.20 1.77
CA ARG A 139 -4.79 18.10 0.61
C ARG A 139 -5.80 19.23 0.48
N ARG A 140 -6.98 19.16 1.13
CA ARG A 140 -7.98 20.24 1.08
C ARG A 140 -7.71 21.38 2.07
N MET A 141 -6.71 21.23 2.94
CA MET A 141 -6.38 22.22 3.98
C MET A 141 -5.17 23.10 3.66
N SER A 142 -4.49 22.85 2.53
CA SER A 142 -3.41 23.67 1.96
C SER A 142 -3.92 24.51 0.80
#